data_AF-A0A9D9LGV9-F1
#
_entry.id   AF-A0A9D9LGV9-F1
#
_cell.length_a   1.000
_cell.length_b   1.000
_cell.length_c   1.000
_cell.angle_alpha   90.00
_cell.angle_beta   90.00
_cell.angle_gamma   90.00
#
_symmetry.space_group_name_H-M   'P 1'
#
loop_
_entity.id
_entity.type
_entity.pdbx_description
1 polymer ?
#
loop_
_entity_poly.entity_id
_entity_poly.type
_entity_poly.pdbx_seq_one_letter_code
_entity_poly.pdbx_strand_id
1 'polypeptide(L)'
;CYKLNNGTGLTCTAEVVNAGDGPMPLGIGWHPYLTLGKPINGLRLRIPGARKVVVGPDMIPTGAVTPFSRFVDPVELGDQMLDDTFEVDVSNGTVGTDLVDPEEGITVQVWQECHRDQFRYVHVYTSPDRKSVAVEPMTCWANAFNNQHGLIVLRPGESARVRCGIRIF
;
A
#
# COMPACT_ATOMS: atom_id res chain seq x y z
N CYS A 1 2.72 -9.11 -14.82
CA CYS A 1 1.79 -8.82 -15.93
C CYS A 1 1.16 -7.44 -15.71
N TYR A 2 1.13 -6.60 -16.75
CA TYR A 2 0.53 -5.27 -16.70
C TYR A 2 -0.62 -5.19 -17.72
N LYS A 3 -1.73 -4.56 -17.32
CA LYS A 3 -2.88 -4.34 -18.20
C LYS A 3 -3.41 -2.92 -18.03
N LEU A 4 -3.49 -2.18 -19.14
CA LEU A 4 -4.19 -0.90 -19.19
C LEU A 4 -5.69 -1.13 -19.34
N ASN A 5 -6.49 -0.36 -18.61
CA ASN A 5 -7.95 -0.44 -18.61
C ASN A 5 -8.56 0.73 -19.40
N ASN A 6 -8.31 0.81 -20.72
CA ASN A 6 -8.90 1.79 -21.65
C ASN A 6 -9.03 3.23 -21.09
N GLY A 7 -7.96 3.75 -20.50
CA GLY A 7 -7.91 5.11 -19.94
C GLY A 7 -8.38 5.27 -18.49
N THR A 8 -8.94 4.22 -17.88
CA THR A 8 -9.46 4.24 -16.49
C THR A 8 -8.48 3.73 -15.44
N GLY A 9 -7.30 3.24 -15.85
CA GLY A 9 -6.26 2.83 -14.91
C GLY A 9 -5.31 1.74 -15.40
N LEU A 10 -4.54 1.20 -14.45
CA LEU A 10 -3.52 0.17 -14.63
C LEU A 10 -3.80 -0.98 -13.66
N THR A 11 -3.65 -2.22 -14.13
CA THR A 11 -3.59 -3.41 -13.29
C THR A 11 -2.19 -4.01 -13.33
N CYS A 12 -1.63 -4.25 -12.16
CA CYS A 12 -0.37 -4.93 -11.92
C CYS A 12 -0.67 -6.31 -11.32
N THR A 13 -0.09 -7.36 -11.87
CA THR A 13 -0.15 -8.72 -11.31
C THR A 13 1.26 -9.25 -11.18
N ALA A 14 1.64 -9.62 -9.96
CA ALA A 14 2.89 -10.32 -9.67
C ALA A 14 2.57 -11.76 -9.29
N GLU A 15 3.34 -12.69 -9.84
CA GLU A 15 3.28 -14.11 -9.54
C GLU A 15 4.69 -14.60 -9.27
N VAL A 16 4.87 -15.28 -8.15
CA VAL A 16 6.15 -15.81 -7.69
C VAL A 16 5.97 -17.30 -7.43
N VAL A 17 6.83 -18.11 -8.02
CA VAL A 17 6.84 -19.57 -7.86
C VAL A 17 8.14 -19.97 -7.16
N ASN A 18 8.03 -20.81 -6.12
CA ASN A 18 9.22 -21.40 -5.52
C ASN A 18 9.73 -22.55 -6.40
N ALA A 19 10.77 -22.28 -7.18
CA ALA A 19 11.43 -23.25 -8.04
C ALA A 19 12.55 -24.06 -7.35
N GLY A 20 12.77 -23.82 -6.05
CA GLY A 20 13.76 -24.52 -5.24
C GLY A 20 13.23 -25.81 -4.60
N ASP A 21 14.05 -26.42 -3.75
CA ASP A 21 13.79 -27.66 -3.01
C ASP A 21 13.51 -27.45 -1.50
N GLY A 22 13.63 -26.21 -1.01
CA GLY A 22 13.33 -25.81 0.37
C GLY A 22 12.23 -24.75 0.48
N PRO A 23 11.74 -24.45 1.70
CA PRO A 23 10.80 -23.35 1.94
C PRO A 23 11.39 -21.98 1.57
N MET A 24 10.58 -21.13 0.93
CA MET A 24 10.98 -19.79 0.48
C MET A 24 10.12 -18.71 1.18
N PRO A 25 10.67 -17.96 2.15
CA PRO A 25 10.00 -16.79 2.72
C PRO A 25 9.93 -15.64 1.70
N LEU A 26 8.82 -14.92 1.67
CA LEU A 26 8.48 -13.95 0.63
C LEU A 26 7.68 -12.77 1.21
N GLY A 27 8.06 -11.57 0.80
CA GLY A 27 7.27 -10.34 0.92
C GLY A 27 7.26 -9.61 -0.43
N ILE A 28 6.11 -9.07 -0.83
CA ILE A 28 5.95 -8.34 -2.09
C ILE A 28 5.36 -6.95 -1.80
N GLY A 29 5.87 -5.96 -2.52
CA GLY A 29 5.43 -4.57 -2.46
C GLY A 29 5.36 -3.93 -3.84
N TRP A 30 4.70 -2.78 -3.93
CA TRP A 30 4.76 -1.90 -5.10
C TRP A 30 4.89 -0.45 -4.64
N HIS A 31 5.80 0.33 -5.24
CA HIS A 31 6.18 1.66 -4.75
C HIS A 31 5.84 2.81 -5.72
N PRO A 32 4.58 2.98 -6.15
CA PRO A 32 4.21 4.05 -7.07
C PRO A 32 4.21 5.41 -6.37
N TYR A 33 4.91 6.38 -6.95
CA TYR A 33 4.78 7.79 -6.59
C TYR A 33 3.67 8.44 -7.42
N LEU A 34 2.66 8.97 -6.74
CA LEU A 34 1.54 9.68 -7.33
C LEU A 34 1.82 11.19 -7.33
N THR A 35 1.50 11.84 -8.45
CA THR A 35 1.46 13.30 -8.57
C THR A 35 0.26 13.70 -9.42
N LEU A 36 -0.38 14.81 -9.06
CA LEU A 36 -1.46 15.43 -9.84
C LEU A 36 -0.99 16.74 -10.50
N GLY A 37 0.33 16.89 -10.67
CA GLY A 37 0.93 18.07 -11.31
C GLY A 37 0.96 19.33 -10.45
N LYS A 38 0.56 19.24 -9.18
CA LYS A 38 0.56 20.32 -8.19
C LYS A 38 1.12 19.86 -6.83
N PRO A 39 1.50 20.78 -5.92
CA PRO A 39 1.92 20.42 -4.58
C PRO A 39 0.85 19.60 -3.85
N ILE A 40 1.27 18.58 -3.11
CA ILE A 40 0.36 17.64 -2.45
C ILE A 40 -0.40 18.25 -1.27
N ASN A 41 0.03 19.41 -0.76
CA ASN A 41 -0.54 20.03 0.44
C ASN A 41 -2.05 20.25 0.33
N GLY A 42 -2.52 20.74 -0.83
CA GLY A 42 -3.95 21.00 -1.09
C GLY A 42 -4.74 19.76 -1.54
N LEU A 43 -4.07 18.62 -1.74
CA LEU A 43 -4.73 17.37 -2.11
C LEU A 43 -5.31 16.69 -0.86
N ARG A 44 -6.35 15.88 -1.05
CA ARG A 44 -6.93 15.08 0.04
C ARG A 44 -6.51 13.63 -0.05
N LEU A 45 -6.18 13.03 1.07
CA LEU A 45 -5.79 11.63 1.19
C LEU A 45 -6.87 10.84 1.94
N ARG A 46 -7.17 9.62 1.46
CA ARG A 46 -7.93 8.61 2.20
C ARG A 46 -7.12 7.32 2.27
N ILE A 47 -6.92 6.77 3.46
CA ILE A 47 -6.26 5.48 3.70
C ILE A 47 -7.33 4.50 4.22
N PRO A 48 -7.48 3.29 3.64
CA PRO A 48 -8.52 2.32 4.03
C PRO A 48 -8.14 1.54 5.30
N GLY A 49 -7.44 2.19 6.23
CA GLY A 49 -6.89 1.58 7.43
C GLY A 49 -7.05 2.48 8.64
N ALA A 50 -7.40 1.87 9.77
CA ALA A 50 -7.61 2.56 11.05
C ALA A 50 -6.51 2.25 12.08
N ARG A 51 -5.48 1.48 11.69
CA ARG A 51 -4.39 1.03 12.57
C ARG A 51 -3.04 1.27 11.89
N LYS A 52 -2.14 1.93 12.60
CA LYS A 52 -0.77 2.25 12.18
C LYS A 52 0.22 1.34 12.90
N VAL A 53 1.20 0.82 12.17
CA VAL A 53 2.32 0.06 12.73
C VAL A 53 3.26 0.99 13.48
N VAL A 54 3.61 0.64 14.72
CA VAL A 54 4.55 1.42 15.53
C VAL A 54 5.98 0.99 15.21
N VAL A 55 6.82 1.93 14.81
CA VAL A 55 8.24 1.71 14.47
C VAL A 55 9.17 2.36 15.49
N GLY A 56 10.37 1.80 15.62
CA GLY A 56 11.47 2.38 16.40
C GLY A 56 12.19 3.52 15.64
N PRO A 57 13.22 4.12 16.26
CA PRO A 57 14.03 5.18 15.63
C PRO A 57 14.77 4.75 14.36
N ASP A 58 14.94 3.44 14.16
CA ASP A 58 15.56 2.80 13.00
C ASP A 58 14.53 2.38 11.93
N MET A 59 13.27 2.80 12.08
CA MET A 59 12.14 2.43 11.23
C MET A 59 11.78 0.93 11.25
N ILE A 60 12.25 0.18 12.26
CA ILE A 60 11.89 -1.23 12.43
C ILE A 60 10.58 -1.35 13.24
N PRO A 61 9.58 -2.14 12.79
CA PRO A 61 8.36 -2.39 13.56
C PRO A 61 8.64 -2.98 14.93
N THR A 62 7.99 -2.43 15.96
CA THR A 62 8.13 -2.86 17.36
C THR A 62 7.27 -4.06 17.73
N GLY A 63 6.36 -4.48 16.84
CA GLY A 63 5.31 -5.47 17.13
C GLY A 63 3.96 -4.85 17.53
N ALA A 64 3.93 -3.56 17.88
CA ALA A 64 2.71 -2.86 18.27
C ALA A 64 2.02 -2.17 17.09
N VAL A 65 0.71 -1.98 17.23
CA VAL A 65 -0.13 -1.16 16.34
C VAL A 65 -0.99 -0.21 17.16
N THR A 66 -1.21 1.00 16.67
CA THR A 66 -2.02 2.03 17.34
C THR A 66 -3.17 2.49 16.45
N PRO A 67 -4.32 2.90 17.03
CA PRO A 67 -5.40 3.51 16.27
C PRO A 67 -4.92 4.78 15.54
N PHE A 68 -5.38 4.96 14.30
CA PHE A 68 -5.12 6.14 13.49
C PHE A 68 -6.33 6.48 12.62
N SER A 69 -7.03 7.57 12.94
CA SER A 69 -8.31 7.92 12.30
C SER A 69 -8.21 9.08 11.30
N ARG A 70 -7.07 9.77 11.19
CA ARG A 70 -6.95 11.06 10.48
C ARG A 70 -7.22 10.99 8.97
N PHE A 71 -7.15 9.82 8.34
CA PHE A 71 -7.39 9.67 6.89
C PHE A 71 -8.40 8.56 6.57
N VAL A 72 -9.29 8.22 7.52
CA VAL A 72 -10.37 7.24 7.24
C VAL A 72 -11.35 7.82 6.21
N ASP A 73 -11.62 9.12 6.31
CA ASP A 73 -12.31 9.91 5.29
C ASP A 73 -11.30 10.78 4.52
N PRO A 74 -11.60 11.18 3.26
CA PRO A 74 -10.73 12.06 2.50
C PRO A 74 -10.58 13.44 3.16
N VAL A 75 -9.37 13.73 3.66
CA VAL A 75 -9.05 15.04 4.24
C VAL A 75 -7.75 15.59 3.68
N GLU A 76 -7.60 16.91 3.75
CA GLU A 76 -6.44 17.63 3.23
C GLU A 76 -5.13 17.15 3.88
N LEU A 77 -4.10 16.94 3.05
CA LEU A 77 -2.77 16.55 3.50
C LEU A 77 -2.08 17.65 4.30
N GLY A 78 -2.26 18.92 3.91
CA GLY A 78 -1.59 20.07 4.52
C GLY A 78 -0.07 19.85 4.57
N ASP A 79 0.54 20.07 5.74
CA ASP A 79 1.96 19.82 5.99
C ASP A 79 2.24 18.45 6.62
N GLN A 80 1.26 17.54 6.65
CA GLN A 80 1.45 16.22 7.25
C GLN A 80 2.56 15.46 6.51
N MET A 81 3.55 15.01 7.27
CA MET A 81 4.58 14.09 6.80
C MET A 81 4.16 12.66 7.17
N LEU A 82 4.18 11.76 6.19
CA LEU A 82 3.96 10.33 6.38
C LEU A 82 5.18 9.57 5.89
N ASP A 83 5.53 8.54 6.64
CA ASP A 83 6.48 7.46 6.32
C ASP A 83 6.02 6.25 7.15
N ASP A 84 4.77 5.84 6.88
CA ASP A 84 3.97 5.09 7.83
C ASP A 84 3.29 3.89 7.18
N THR A 85 3.26 2.77 7.89
CA THR A 85 2.55 1.55 7.47
C THR A 85 1.23 1.41 8.19
N PHE A 86 0.17 1.11 7.44
CA PHE A 86 -1.18 0.93 7.95
C PHE A 86 -1.70 -0.47 7.66
N GLU A 87 -2.42 -1.06 8.61
CA GLU A 87 -3.23 -2.25 8.37
C GLU A 87 -4.53 -1.83 7.68
N VAL A 88 -4.86 -2.47 6.56
CA VAL A 88 -6.08 -2.16 5.79
C VAL A 88 -7.23 -3.10 6.15
N ASP A 89 -8.46 -2.65 5.97
CA ASP A 89 -9.64 -3.50 6.17
C ASP A 89 -9.79 -4.55 5.05
N VAL A 90 -9.55 -5.81 5.38
CA VAL A 90 -9.58 -6.92 4.42
C VAL A 90 -10.98 -7.51 4.20
N SER A 91 -12.02 -6.99 4.89
CA SER A 91 -13.37 -7.56 4.90
C SER A 91 -14.00 -7.69 3.51
N ASN A 92 -13.72 -6.75 2.61
CA ASN A 92 -14.31 -6.67 1.27
C ASN A 92 -13.40 -7.18 0.15
N GLY A 93 -12.25 -7.79 0.47
CA GLY A 93 -11.34 -8.42 -0.49
C GLY A 93 -10.55 -7.47 -1.41
N THR A 94 -10.98 -6.22 -1.57
CA THR A 94 -10.23 -5.16 -2.27
C THR A 94 -10.44 -3.84 -1.54
N VAL A 95 -9.36 -3.09 -1.35
CA VAL A 95 -9.39 -1.74 -0.80
C VAL A 95 -8.65 -0.77 -1.71
N GLY A 96 -8.82 0.53 -1.44
CA GLY A 96 -8.11 1.59 -2.15
C GLY A 96 -7.64 2.69 -1.22
N THR A 97 -6.48 3.25 -1.52
CA THR A 97 -5.99 4.51 -0.97
C THR A 97 -6.16 5.58 -2.04
N ASP A 98 -6.83 6.67 -1.70
CA ASP A 98 -7.25 7.69 -2.65
C ASP A 98 -6.44 8.97 -2.46
N LEU A 99 -5.96 9.55 -3.56
CA LEU A 99 -5.46 10.91 -3.64
C LEU A 99 -6.43 11.73 -4.49
N VAL A 100 -7.03 12.75 -3.90
CA VAL A 100 -8.11 13.54 -4.49
C VAL A 100 -7.63 14.96 -4.72
N ASP A 101 -7.84 15.46 -5.94
CA ASP A 101 -7.77 16.88 -6.27
C ASP A 101 -9.17 17.49 -6.17
N PRO A 102 -9.48 18.25 -5.11
CA PRO A 102 -10.82 18.82 -4.95
C PRO A 102 -11.11 19.96 -5.92
N GLU A 103 -10.09 20.57 -6.53
CA GLU A 103 -10.26 21.67 -7.49
C GLU A 103 -10.61 21.13 -8.88
N GLU A 104 -9.89 20.09 -9.32
CA GLU A 104 -10.09 19.46 -10.63
C GLU A 104 -11.16 18.36 -10.60
N GLY A 105 -11.57 17.92 -9.41
CA GLY A 105 -12.53 16.82 -9.24
C GLY A 105 -11.98 15.44 -9.63
N ILE A 106 -10.66 15.28 -9.67
CA ILE A 106 -9.97 14.05 -10.07
C ILE A 106 -9.64 13.21 -8.83
N THR A 107 -9.87 11.90 -8.91
CA THR A 107 -9.39 10.96 -7.89
C THR A 107 -8.48 9.91 -8.50
N VAL A 108 -7.27 9.78 -7.97
CA VAL A 108 -6.37 8.65 -8.27
C VAL A 108 -6.38 7.70 -7.09
N GLN A 109 -6.83 6.48 -7.32
CA GLN A 109 -6.86 5.42 -6.31
C GLN A 109 -5.80 4.38 -6.62
N VAL A 110 -4.95 4.07 -5.64
CA VAL A 110 -4.16 2.84 -5.64
C VAL A 110 -4.98 1.77 -4.94
N TRP A 111 -5.44 0.78 -5.71
CA TRP A 111 -6.20 -0.34 -5.19
C TRP A 111 -5.33 -1.58 -5.00
N GLN A 112 -5.70 -2.41 -4.04
CA GLN A 112 -4.99 -3.64 -3.73
C GLN A 112 -5.99 -4.74 -3.35
N GLU A 113 -5.76 -5.96 -3.84
CA GLU A 113 -6.49 -7.14 -3.39
C GLU A 113 -5.93 -7.60 -2.03
N CYS A 114 -6.84 -7.92 -1.11
CA CYS A 114 -6.57 -8.08 0.32
C CYS A 114 -7.04 -9.44 0.87
N HIS A 115 -7.01 -10.51 0.07
CA HIS A 115 -7.33 -11.85 0.57
C HIS A 115 -6.18 -12.46 1.39
N ARG A 116 -6.36 -13.70 1.87
CA ARG A 116 -5.32 -14.47 2.57
C ARG A 116 -4.06 -14.53 1.67
N ASP A 117 -2.91 -14.21 2.24
CA ASP A 117 -1.60 -14.15 1.56
C ASP A 117 -1.47 -13.04 0.49
N GLN A 118 -2.17 -11.91 0.65
CA GLN A 118 -2.11 -10.75 -0.27
C GLN A 118 -1.74 -9.43 0.43
N PHE A 119 -2.00 -8.28 -0.23
CA PHE A 119 -1.63 -6.94 0.22
C PHE A 119 -2.48 -6.48 1.41
N ARG A 120 -2.12 -6.93 2.61
CA ARG A 120 -2.82 -6.61 3.87
C ARG A 120 -2.37 -5.31 4.52
N TYR A 121 -1.40 -4.63 3.92
CA TYR A 121 -0.84 -3.40 4.44
C TYR A 121 -0.72 -2.38 3.32
N VAL A 122 -0.73 -1.10 3.67
CA VAL A 122 -0.33 -0.02 2.78
C VAL A 122 0.69 0.86 3.51
N HIS A 123 1.84 1.08 2.87
CA HIS A 123 2.79 2.08 3.32
C HIS A 123 2.53 3.39 2.57
N VAL A 124 2.53 4.52 3.28
CA VAL A 124 2.30 5.83 2.67
C VAL A 124 3.46 6.74 3.05
N TYR A 125 4.11 7.28 2.02
CA TYR A 125 5.22 8.20 2.16
C TYR A 125 4.90 9.53 1.45
N THR A 126 5.08 10.65 2.13
CA THR A 126 4.96 11.98 1.51
C THR A 126 6.35 12.55 1.23
N SER A 127 6.64 12.94 -0.02
CA SER A 127 7.95 13.48 -0.35
C SER A 127 8.21 14.82 0.37
N PRO A 128 9.43 15.07 0.89
CA PRO A 128 9.77 16.32 1.56
C PRO A 128 9.63 17.57 0.69
N ASP A 129 9.80 17.44 -0.63
CA ASP A 129 9.58 18.52 -1.60
C ASP A 129 8.09 18.74 -1.92
N ARG A 130 7.21 17.94 -1.32
CA ARG A 130 5.75 17.99 -1.45
C ARG A 130 5.22 17.83 -2.87
N LYS A 131 5.99 17.20 -3.78
CA LYS A 131 5.56 16.99 -5.18
C LYS A 131 4.83 15.67 -5.40
N SER A 132 4.92 14.74 -4.46
CA SER A 132 4.36 13.40 -4.64
C SER A 132 4.05 12.67 -3.33
N VAL A 133 3.15 11.70 -3.43
CA VAL A 133 2.86 10.72 -2.36
C VAL A 133 3.13 9.33 -2.91
N ALA A 134 3.97 8.54 -2.24
CA ALA A 134 4.06 7.12 -2.51
C ALA A 134 2.94 6.39 -1.75
N VAL A 135 2.26 5.48 -2.45
CA VAL A 135 1.19 4.66 -1.88
C VAL A 135 1.48 3.22 -2.22
N GLU A 136 1.84 2.45 -1.21
CA GLU A 136 2.55 1.19 -1.42
C GLU A 136 1.79 0.01 -0.84
N PRO A 137 1.05 -0.75 -1.68
CA PRO A 137 0.51 -2.03 -1.27
C PRO A 137 1.64 -2.97 -0.85
N MET A 138 1.57 -3.53 0.36
CA MET A 138 2.58 -4.43 0.92
C MET A 138 1.92 -5.70 1.48
N THR A 139 2.51 -6.88 1.22
CA THR A 139 2.00 -8.14 1.77
C THR A 139 2.39 -8.35 3.23
N CYS A 140 3.51 -7.75 3.65
CA CYS A 140 4.10 -7.93 4.97
C CYS A 140 4.56 -6.58 5.56
N TRP A 141 4.85 -6.58 6.85
CA TRP A 141 5.55 -5.46 7.48
C TRP A 141 6.99 -5.35 7.00
N ALA A 142 7.60 -4.19 7.23
CA ALA A 142 9.06 -4.08 7.17
C ALA A 142 9.69 -5.10 8.14
N ASN A 143 10.87 -5.62 7.77
CA ASN A 143 11.60 -6.60 8.58
C ASN A 143 10.83 -7.92 8.87
N ALA A 144 9.91 -8.33 7.99
CA ALA A 144 9.02 -9.47 8.22
C ALA A 144 9.73 -10.82 8.42
N PHE A 145 10.99 -10.97 8.00
CA PHE A 145 11.75 -12.20 8.25
C PHE A 145 12.04 -12.39 9.75
N ASN A 146 12.06 -11.30 10.52
CA ASN A 146 12.28 -11.34 11.96
C ASN A 146 10.97 -11.30 12.77
N ASN A 147 9.92 -10.65 12.25
CA ASN A 147 8.65 -10.47 12.99
C ASN A 147 7.49 -11.33 12.48
N GLN A 148 7.62 -11.98 11.32
CA GLN A 148 6.63 -12.88 10.71
C GLN A 148 5.27 -12.24 10.33
N HIS A 149 5.10 -10.92 10.47
CA HIS A 149 3.83 -10.25 10.16
C HIS A 149 3.58 -10.16 8.65
N GLY A 150 2.65 -10.99 8.18
CA GLY A 150 2.27 -11.08 6.77
C GLY A 150 3.33 -11.73 5.88
N LEU A 151 4.34 -12.39 6.48
CA LEU A 151 5.34 -13.14 5.73
C LEU A 151 4.67 -14.34 5.04
N ILE A 152 4.82 -14.44 3.73
CA ILE A 152 4.38 -15.59 2.95
C ILE A 152 5.52 -16.60 2.97
N VAL A 153 5.22 -17.89 3.14
CA VAL A 153 6.23 -18.97 3.01
C VAL A 153 5.73 -19.96 1.98
N LEU A 154 6.44 -20.05 0.85
CA LEU A 154 6.12 -20.96 -0.24
C LEU A 154 6.93 -22.26 -0.12
N ARG A 155 6.28 -23.41 -0.11
CA ARG A 155 6.95 -24.72 -0.26
C ARG A 155 7.41 -24.92 -1.71
N PRO A 156 8.32 -25.87 -1.98
CA PRO A 156 8.71 -26.23 -3.34
C PRO A 156 7.50 -26.44 -4.26
N GLY A 157 7.48 -25.74 -5.39
CA GLY A 157 6.40 -25.77 -6.38
C GLY A 157 5.17 -24.92 -6.04
N GLU A 158 5.05 -24.33 -4.85
CA GLU A 158 3.97 -23.41 -4.52
C GLU A 158 4.19 -22.03 -5.15
N SER A 159 3.09 -21.31 -5.34
CA SER A 159 3.08 -19.97 -5.93
C SER A 159 2.27 -18.98 -5.11
N ALA A 160 2.73 -17.74 -5.03
CA ALA A 160 1.95 -16.60 -4.56
C ALA A 160 1.59 -15.70 -5.75
N ARG A 161 0.33 -15.24 -5.80
CA ARG A 161 -0.14 -14.28 -6.80
C ARG A 161 -0.82 -13.11 -6.13
N VAL A 162 -0.33 -11.90 -6.40
CA VAL A 162 -0.85 -10.66 -5.83
C VAL A 162 -1.21 -9.67 -6.94
N ARG A 163 -2.25 -8.87 -6.68
CA ARG A 163 -2.76 -7.87 -7.62
C ARG A 163 -3.04 -6.56 -6.95
N CYS A 164 -2.61 -5.50 -7.60
CA CYS A 164 -2.86 -4.13 -7.25
C CYS A 164 -2.92 -3.30 -8.52
N GLY A 165 -3.17 -2.01 -8.39
CA GLY A 165 -3.10 -1.13 -9.53
C GLY A 165 -3.61 0.26 -9.23
N ILE A 166 -3.85 1.01 -10.30
CA ILE A 166 -4.38 2.36 -10.25
C ILE A 166 -5.75 2.38 -10.90
N ARG A 167 -6.67 3.14 -10.33
CA ARG A 167 -7.91 3.60 -10.97
C ARG A 167 -7.94 5.11 -10.95
N ILE A 168 -8.51 5.70 -11.99
CA ILE A 168 -8.73 7.15 -12.08
C ILE A 168 -10.23 7.36 -12.23
N PHE A 169 -10.78 8.27 -11.43
CA PHE A 169 -12.18 8.69 -11.45
C PHE A 169 -12.28 10.18 -11.77
#